data_AF-A0A2P6SEM4-F1
#
_entry.id   AF-A0A2P6SEM4-F1
#
_cell.length_a   1.000
_cell.length_b   1.000
_cell.length_c   1.000
_cell.angle_alpha   90.00
_cell.angle_beta   90.00
_cell.angle_gamma   90.00
#
_symmetry.space_group_name_H-M   'P 1'
#
loop_
_entity.id
_entity.type
_entity.pdbx_description
1 polymer ?
#
loop_
_entity_poly.entity_id
_entity_poly.type
_entity_poly.pdbx_seq_one_letter_code
_entity_poly.pdbx_strand_id
1 'polypeptide(L)' 'MPFGVGARICVGQHLAMTELKVIMSLILSKFSFSLSPTYQHCPAFKLVIEGAFWGDFLLPCL' A
#
# COMPACT_ATOMS: atom_id res chain seq x y z
N MET A 1 -6.34 -3.20 10.95
CA MET A 1 -5.08 -3.59 11.61
C MET A 1 -4.47 -4.76 10.81
N PRO A 2 -3.38 -4.55 10.06
CA PRO A 2 -2.97 -5.44 8.94
C PRO A 2 -2.37 -6.79 9.35
N PHE A 3 -1.89 -6.94 10.59
CA PHE A 3 -1.24 -8.17 11.08
C PHE A 3 -1.97 -8.83 12.26
N GLY A 4 -3.19 -8.39 12.57
CA GLY A 4 -3.94 -8.86 13.74
C GLY A 4 -3.48 -8.22 15.06
N VAL A 5 -4.05 -8.70 16.17
CA VAL A 5 -3.80 -8.22 17.54
C VAL A 5 -3.97 -9.35 18.55
N GLY A 6 -3.24 -9.29 19.66
CA GLY A 6 -3.36 -10.27 20.76
C GLY A 6 -2.76 -11.64 20.41
N ALA A 7 -3.32 -12.71 20.97
CA ALA A 7 -2.78 -14.07 20.84
C ALA A 7 -2.81 -14.66 19.41
N ARG A 8 -3.54 -14.02 18.49
CA ARG A 8 -3.65 -14.42 17.07
C ARG A 8 -2.89 -13.46 16.15
N ILE A 9 -1.88 -12.76 16.67
CA ILE A 9 -1.04 -11.89 15.85
C ILE A 9 -0.27 -12.71 14.81
N CYS A 10 -0.05 -12.13 13.63
CA CYS A 10 0.72 -12.76 12.57
C CYS A 10 2.16 -12.99 13.06
N VAL A 11 2.59 -14.26 13.11
CA VAL A 11 3.96 -14.64 13.48
C VAL A 11 5.00 -13.99 12.57
N GLY A 12 4.63 -13.76 11.30
CA GLY A 12 5.48 -13.12 10.30
C GLY A 12 5.52 -11.58 10.35
N GLN A 13 4.86 -10.92 11.31
CA GLN A 13 4.79 -9.45 11.35
C GLN A 13 6.17 -8.79 11.36
N HIS A 14 7.09 -9.29 12.18
CA HIS A 14 8.43 -8.72 12.29
C HIS A 14 9.24 -8.89 11.00
N LEU A 15 9.11 -10.05 10.35
CA LEU A 15 9.75 -10.33 9.07
C LEU A 15 9.21 -9.38 7.99
N ALA A 16 7.89 -9.30 7.83
CA ALA A 16 7.24 -8.45 6.83
C ALA A 16 7.61 -6.97 7.01
N MET A 17 7.66 -6.48 8.25
CA MET A 17 8.08 -5.09 8.54
C MET A 17 9.56 -4.85 8.23
N THR A 18 10.42 -5.84 8.41
CA THR A 18 11.85 -5.74 8.11
C THR A 18 12.08 -5.71 6.61
N GLU A 19 11.45 -6.61 5.87
CA GLU A 19 11.50 -6.65 4.40
C GLU A 19 10.99 -5.35 3.80
N LEU A 20 9.84 -4.84 4.28
CA LEU A 20 9.28 -3.57 3.83
C LEU A 20 10.27 -2.42 4.02
N LYS A 21 10.93 -2.33 5.18
CA LYS A 21 11.92 -1.29 5.45
C LYS A 21 13.13 -1.39 4.52
N VAL A 22 13.65 -2.59 4.30
CA VAL A 22 14.78 -2.82 3.40
C VAL A 22 14.40 -2.42 1.98
N ILE A 23 13.27 -2.90 1.47
CA ILE A 23 12.78 -2.56 0.13
C ILE A 23 12.56 -1.06 -0.01
N MET A 24 11.90 -0.43 0.97
CA MET A 24 11.64 1.01 0.94
C MET A 24 12.93 1.83 0.96
N SER A 25 13.93 1.41 1.74
CA SER A 25 15.25 2.07 1.75
C SER A 25 15.99 1.92 0.41
N LEU A 26 15.90 0.75 -0.23
CA LEU A 26 16.48 0.52 -1.56
C LEU A 26 15.81 1.39 -2.61
N ILE A 27 14.48 1.48 -2.57
CA ILE A 27 13.71 2.29 -3.50
C ILE A 27 14.08 3.77 -3.33
N LEU A 28 14.10 4.30 -2.10
CA LEU A 28 14.47 5.69 -1.85
C LEU A 28 15.94 5.99 -2.18
N SER A 29 16.84 5.01 -2.03
CA SER A 29 18.26 5.19 -2.38
C SER A 29 18.52 5.15 -3.89
N LYS A 30 17.69 4.46 -4.66
CA LYS A 30 17.94 4.19 -6.09
C LYS A 30 17.04 5.01 -7.02
N PHE A 31 15.92 5.52 -6.53
CA PHE A 31 14.95 6.26 -7.32
C PHE A 31 14.72 7.65 -6.71
N SER A 32 14.62 8.64 -7.59
CA SER A 32 14.17 9.98 -7.22
C SER A 32 12.68 10.08 -7.51
N PHE A 33 11.87 10.30 -6.47
CA PHE A 33 10.43 10.50 -6.62
C PHE A 33 10.12 11.97 -6.90
N SER A 34 9.44 12.24 -8.01
CA SER A 34 8.79 13.53 -8.26
C SER A 34 7.28 13.31 -8.37
N LEU A 35 6.51 13.94 -7.48
CA LEU A 35 5.05 13.94 -7.57
C LEU A 35 4.59 14.86 -8.71
N SER A 36 3.69 14.35 -9.54
CA SER A 36 3.01 15.17 -10.54
C SER A 36 2.13 16.22 -9.84
N PRO A 37 2.10 17.48 -10.29
CA PRO A 37 1.29 18.54 -9.70
C PRO A 37 -0.22 18.26 -9.78
N THR A 38 -0.66 17.32 -10.62
CA THR A 38 -2.07 16.93 -10.78
C THR A 38 -2.45 15.71 -9.91
N TYR A 39 -1.60 15.29 -8.96
CA TYR A 39 -1.87 14.12 -8.14
C TYR A 39 -2.94 14.41 -7.08
N GLN A 40 -4.17 13.92 -7.30
CA GLN A 40 -5.25 13.93 -6.31
C GLN A 40 -5.25 12.61 -5.54
N HIS A 41 -4.87 12.66 -4.26
CA HIS A 41 -4.74 11.47 -3.43
C HIS A 41 -6.10 11.06 -2.85
N CYS A 42 -6.68 9.96 -3.34
CA CYS A 42 -7.89 9.35 -2.77
C CYS A 42 -7.59 7.91 -2.32
N PRO A 43 -7.27 7.72 -1.03
CA PRO A 43 -6.94 6.41 -0.51
C PRO A 43 -8.22 5.55 -0.41
N ALA A 44 -8.40 4.62 -1.34
CA ALA A 44 -9.41 3.58 -1.25
C ALA A 44 -8.82 2.36 -0.53
N PHE A 45 -9.37 1.99 0.63
CA PHE A 45 -9.00 0.75 1.32
C PHE A 45 -9.63 -0.47 0.62
N LYS A 46 -9.03 -0.92 -0.49
CA LYS A 46 -9.36 -2.22 -1.10
C LYS A 46 -8.39 -3.29 -0.58
N LEU A 47 -8.93 -4.31 0.10
CA LEU A 47 -8.17 -5.44 0.65
C LEU A 47 -8.00 -6.61 -0.35
N VAL A 48 -8.49 -6.46 -1.59
CA VAL A 48 -8.56 -7.52 -2.60
C VAL A 48 -7.97 -7.03 -3.91
N ILE A 49 -7.17 -7.87 -4.58
CA ILE A 49 -6.77 -7.70 -5.98
C ILE A 49 -8.02 -7.92 -6.82
N GLU A 50 -8.64 -6.84 -7.27
CA GLU A 50 -9.75 -6.93 -8.20
C GLU A 50 -9.20 -7.24 -9.59
N GLY A 51 -9.44 -8.46 -10.07
CA GLY A 51 -9.23 -8.82 -11.46
C GLY A 51 -10.12 -7.94 -12.33
N ALA A 52 -9.51 -7.27 -13.31
CA ALA A 52 -10.09 -6.16 -14.06
C ALA A 52 -11.47 -6.43 -14.68
N PHE A 53 -12.43 -5.53 -14.46
CA PHE A 53 -13.35 -5.10 -15.51
C PHE A 53 -13.96 -3.73 -15.20
N TRP A 54 -14.08 -2.92 -16.24
CA TRP A 54 -14.50 -1.52 -16.30
C TRP A 54 -15.82 -1.26 -15.57
N GLY A 55 -15.89 -0.27 -14.68
CA GLY A 55 -17.17 0.07 -14.05
C GLY A 55 -17.19 1.24 -13.08
N ASP A 56 -16.46 1.19 -11.96
CA ASP A 56 -16.88 1.99 -10.78
C ASP A 56 -15.76 2.78 -10.05
N PHE A 57 -14.70 3.19 -10.74
CA PHE A 57 -13.67 4.06 -10.13
C PHE A 57 -14.02 5.58 -10.20
N LEU A 58 -15.18 5.96 -10.72
CA LEU A 58 -15.50 7.36 -11.05
C LEU A 58 -16.06 8.20 -9.88
N LEU A 59 -16.00 7.72 -8.63
CA LEU A 59 -16.64 8.43 -7.50
C LEU A 59 -15.96 8.41 -6.10
N PRO A 60 -14.68 8.04 -5.90
CA PRO A 60 -14.03 8.33 -4.62
C PRO A 60 -13.30 9.68 -4.59
N CYS A 61 -13.22 10.44 -5.70
CA CYS A 61 -12.34 11.61 -5.84
C CYS A 61 -12.99 12.93 -6.31
N LEU A 62 -14.30 12.97 -6.61
CA LEU A 62 -14.98 14.25 -6.87
C LEU A 62 -15.46 14.87 -5.56
#